data_AF-A0A420HI20-F1
#
_entry.id   AF-A0A420HI20-F1
#
_cell.length_a   1.000
_cell.length_b   1.000
_cell.length_c   1.000
_cell.angle_alpha   90.00
_cell.angle_beta   90.00
_cell.angle_gamma   90.00
#
_symmetry.space_group_name_H-M   'P 1'
#
loop_
_entity.id
_entity.type
_entity.pdbx_description
1 polymer ?
#
loop_
_entity_poly.entity_id
_entity_poly.type
_entity_poly.pdbx_seq_one_letter_code
_entity_poly.pdbx_strand_id
1 'polypeptide(L)'
;MDVDIISCHSLHGPKVDPQNQPLVLIKHRASPESMKKVEQVFSSFKSTLVYLSAKEHDRITADTQAVTHAAFLSMGKAWHANRQFPWENARYIGGIENVKINLTLRIYSQKWHVYAGLAILNPCAKEQIHQYAQSVTELYKMMLAGHKEKLNRRIRKAGDFVFGEQRSDITKPQLLNDELLDRFSLGKKAEVQLPNNHLSLLAMVDCWSQLGIVPYDHMICSTPLFRLWLGATESLFRKPALLDEVLRIAVEDNSFRSDDLEFTYAARGWSDCVTFGNFASYRDRFESTQEFFKCRFADATKIGNDMIREILATPN
;
A
#
# COMPACT_ATOMS: atom_id res chain seq x y z
N MET A 1 37.92 5.63 -17.07
CA MET A 1 36.88 6.67 -16.84
C MET A 1 37.14 7.26 -15.46
N ASP A 2 37.15 8.59 -15.33
CA ASP A 2 37.68 9.33 -14.17
C ASP A 2 36.60 9.77 -13.14
N VAL A 3 35.41 9.14 -13.16
CA VAL A 3 34.29 9.53 -12.29
C VAL A 3 33.61 8.30 -11.70
N ASP A 4 33.60 8.26 -10.36
CA ASP A 4 32.89 7.28 -9.55
C ASP A 4 31.45 7.75 -9.24
N ILE A 5 30.47 6.86 -9.42
CA ILE A 5 29.03 7.09 -9.24
C ILE A 5 28.50 6.01 -8.29
N ILE A 6 28.05 6.45 -7.12
CA ILE A 6 27.38 5.65 -6.11
C ILE A 6 26.08 6.37 -5.76
N SER A 7 24.95 5.68 -5.90
CA SER A 7 23.65 6.20 -5.50
C SER A 7 23.25 5.62 -4.15
N CYS A 8 22.42 6.35 -3.41
CA CYS A 8 21.88 5.89 -2.14
C CYS A 8 20.38 6.20 -2.04
N HIS A 9 19.65 5.36 -1.31
CA HIS A 9 18.24 5.58 -1.00
C HIS A 9 17.96 5.14 0.43
N SER A 10 17.63 6.11 1.29
CA SER A 10 17.20 5.83 2.66
C SER A 10 15.71 5.47 2.68
N LEU A 11 15.35 4.29 3.19
CA LEU A 11 13.97 3.78 3.14
C LEU A 11 13.09 4.28 4.29
N HIS A 12 13.23 5.55 4.65
CA HIS A 12 12.42 6.20 5.68
C HIS A 12 12.10 7.66 5.33
N GLY A 13 11.06 8.21 5.96
CA GLY A 13 10.71 9.62 5.83
C GLY A 13 11.68 10.54 6.60
N PRO A 14 11.71 11.85 6.29
CA PRO A 14 12.67 12.80 6.86
C PRO A 14 12.54 13.03 8.37
N LYS A 15 11.44 12.60 8.99
CA LYS A 15 11.18 12.74 10.43
C LYS A 15 11.48 11.46 11.24
N VAL A 16 12.01 10.43 10.58
CA VAL A 16 12.32 9.13 11.21
C VAL A 16 13.81 9.07 11.49
N ASP A 17 14.18 8.59 12.68
CA ASP A 17 15.56 8.32 13.05
C ASP A 17 16.14 7.25 12.10
N PRO A 18 17.27 7.50 11.42
CA PRO A 18 17.87 6.55 10.49
C PRO A 18 18.45 5.30 11.17
N GLN A 19 18.60 5.30 12.51
CA GLN A 19 19.16 4.17 13.24
C GLN A 19 18.35 2.89 13.01
N ASN A 20 19.05 1.81 12.64
CA ASN A 20 18.50 0.50 12.28
C ASN A 20 17.50 0.52 11.10
N GLN A 21 17.34 1.65 10.40
CA GLN A 21 16.55 1.71 9.18
C GLN A 21 17.38 1.25 7.99
N PRO A 22 16.77 0.63 6.95
CA PRO A 22 17.50 0.26 5.75
C PRO A 22 18.00 1.48 4.96
N LEU A 23 19.28 1.47 4.60
CA LEU A 23 19.89 2.42 3.67
C LEU A 23 20.47 1.65 2.48
N VAL A 24 19.84 1.81 1.32
CA VAL A 24 20.28 1.15 0.10
C VAL A 24 21.45 1.91 -0.50
N LEU A 25 22.51 1.18 -0.85
CA LEU A 25 23.65 1.69 -1.62
C LEU A 25 23.73 0.95 -2.96
N ILE A 26 23.84 1.73 -4.03
CA ILE A 26 23.91 1.23 -5.42
C ILE A 26 25.23 1.67 -6.02
N LYS A 27 26.15 0.71 -6.14
CA LYS A 27 27.43 0.90 -6.81
C LYS A 27 27.24 0.83 -8.33
N HIS A 28 26.93 1.94 -8.97
CA HIS A 28 26.71 1.98 -10.42
C HIS A 28 28.02 1.86 -11.21
N ARG A 29 28.99 2.74 -10.90
CA ARG A 29 30.33 2.72 -11.51
C ARG A 29 31.29 3.36 -10.53
N ALA A 30 31.92 2.57 -9.67
CA ALA A 30 32.86 3.13 -8.69
C ALA A 30 33.98 2.15 -8.33
N SER A 31 35.09 2.67 -7.86
CA SER A 31 36.14 1.88 -7.21
C SER A 31 35.68 1.31 -5.85
N PRO A 32 36.22 0.17 -5.39
CA PRO A 32 36.01 -0.30 -4.02
C PRO A 32 36.40 0.74 -2.94
N GLU A 33 37.42 1.54 -3.20
CA GLU A 33 37.92 2.58 -2.29
C GLU A 33 36.88 3.69 -2.11
N SER A 34 36.26 4.16 -3.19
CA SER A 34 35.18 5.14 -3.11
C SER A 34 33.93 4.57 -2.42
N MET A 35 33.63 3.29 -2.65
CA MET A 35 32.54 2.61 -1.93
C MET A 35 32.76 2.62 -0.42
N LYS A 36 33.97 2.26 0.03
CA LYS A 36 34.35 2.27 1.44
C LYS A 36 34.30 3.68 2.05
N LYS A 37 34.68 4.72 1.30
CA LYS A 37 34.53 6.12 1.74
C LYS A 37 33.07 6.48 1.96
N VAL A 38 32.18 6.09 1.04
CA VAL A 38 30.74 6.33 1.18
C VAL A 38 30.15 5.59 2.38
N GLU A 39 30.52 4.33 2.60
CA GLU A 39 30.13 3.55 3.78
C GLU A 39 30.59 4.22 5.07
N GLN A 40 31.81 4.75 5.12
CA GLN A 40 32.34 5.49 6.27
C GLN A 40 31.54 6.77 6.55
N VAL A 41 31.18 7.53 5.50
CA VAL A 41 30.33 8.73 5.65
C VAL A 41 28.97 8.35 6.26
N PHE A 42 28.32 7.32 5.73
CA PHE A 42 27.01 6.88 6.20
C PHE A 42 27.04 6.08 7.51
N SER A 43 28.20 5.65 8.00
CA SER A 43 28.30 4.95 9.30
C SER A 43 27.73 5.76 10.46
N SER A 44 27.78 7.08 10.37
CA SER A 44 27.20 8.01 11.35
C SER A 44 25.68 7.87 11.51
N PHE A 45 24.99 7.35 10.50
CA PHE A 45 23.53 7.19 10.50
C PHE A 45 23.09 5.95 11.30
N LYS A 46 24.01 5.00 11.56
CA LYS A 46 23.71 3.71 12.20
C LYS A 46 22.59 2.94 11.49
N SER A 47 22.42 3.17 10.19
CA SER A 47 21.47 2.47 9.34
C SER A 47 21.98 1.07 9.00
N THR A 48 21.06 0.16 8.67
CA THR A 48 21.38 -1.14 8.12
C THR A 48 21.67 -0.97 6.62
N LEU A 49 22.94 -1.10 6.23
CA LEU A 49 23.33 -0.96 4.82
C LEU A 49 22.83 -2.15 4.01
N VAL A 50 22.18 -1.87 2.89
CA VAL A 50 21.68 -2.86 1.93
C VAL A 50 22.32 -2.57 0.57
N TYR A 51 22.95 -3.57 -0.04
CA TYR A 51 23.64 -3.40 -1.32
C TYR A 51 22.81 -4.00 -2.44
N LEU A 52 22.43 -3.18 -3.41
CA LEU A 52 21.59 -3.61 -4.55
C LEU A 52 22.13 -3.02 -5.85
N SER A 53 21.90 -3.70 -6.97
CA SER A 53 21.95 -3.06 -8.28
C SER A 53 20.76 -2.12 -8.47
N ALA A 54 20.87 -1.17 -9.42
CA ALA A 54 19.76 -0.28 -9.75
C ALA A 54 18.48 -1.05 -10.16
N LYS A 55 18.65 -2.16 -10.90
CA LYS A 55 17.54 -2.99 -11.36
C LYS A 55 16.85 -3.72 -10.20
N GLU A 56 17.62 -4.28 -9.27
CA GLU A 56 17.05 -4.95 -8.08
C GLU A 56 16.34 -3.94 -7.19
N HIS A 57 16.96 -2.79 -6.94
CA HIS A 57 16.35 -1.70 -6.19
C HIS A 57 15.00 -1.27 -6.79
N ASP A 58 14.96 -0.99 -8.10
CA ASP A 58 13.74 -0.52 -8.75
C ASP A 58 12.65 -1.60 -8.75
N ARG A 59 13.02 -2.88 -8.91
CA ARG A 59 12.06 -3.99 -8.81
C ARG A 59 11.48 -4.09 -7.40
N ILE A 60 12.33 -4.13 -6.37
CA ILE A 60 11.92 -4.27 -4.97
C ILE A 60 11.08 -3.08 -4.50
N THR A 61 11.48 -1.85 -4.87
CA THR A 61 10.70 -0.66 -4.52
C THR A 61 9.34 -0.63 -5.23
N ALA A 62 9.25 -1.11 -6.46
CA ALA A 62 7.95 -1.29 -7.12
C ALA A 62 7.08 -2.30 -6.36
N ASP A 63 7.63 -3.50 -6.09
CA ASP A 63 6.92 -4.61 -5.43
C ASP A 63 6.39 -4.25 -4.02
N THR A 64 7.09 -3.35 -3.32
CA THR A 64 6.74 -2.93 -1.95
C THR A 64 5.95 -1.63 -1.86
N GLN A 65 5.93 -0.78 -2.90
CA GLN A 65 5.35 0.56 -2.79
C GLN A 65 4.33 0.89 -3.88
N ALA A 66 4.50 0.40 -5.11
CA ALA A 66 3.72 0.87 -6.26
C ALA A 66 2.22 0.57 -6.10
N VAL A 67 1.88 -0.70 -5.85
CA VAL A 67 0.49 -1.13 -5.67
C VAL A 67 -0.12 -0.55 -4.39
N THR A 68 0.66 -0.49 -3.31
CA THR A 68 0.23 0.11 -2.04
C THR A 68 -0.15 1.58 -2.20
N HIS A 69 0.69 2.38 -2.88
CA HIS A 69 0.39 3.77 -3.17
C HIS A 69 -0.81 3.90 -4.10
N ALA A 70 -0.89 3.09 -5.16
CA ALA A 70 -2.03 3.10 -6.08
C ALA A 70 -3.37 2.82 -5.37
N ALA A 71 -3.39 1.87 -4.43
CA ALA A 71 -4.57 1.57 -3.63
C ALA A 71 -5.05 2.79 -2.83
N PHE A 72 -4.18 3.40 -2.02
CA PHE A 72 -4.55 4.53 -1.17
C PHE A 72 -4.86 5.82 -1.95
N LEU A 73 -4.13 6.10 -3.03
CA LEU A 73 -4.46 7.19 -3.94
C LEU A 73 -5.82 6.97 -4.61
N SER A 74 -6.18 5.73 -4.90
CA SER A 74 -7.50 5.41 -5.45
C SER A 74 -8.60 5.60 -4.41
N MET A 75 -8.37 5.21 -3.15
CA MET A 75 -9.31 5.43 -2.04
C MET A 75 -9.59 6.93 -1.84
N GLY A 76 -8.55 7.75 -1.68
CA GLY A 76 -8.75 9.18 -1.44
C GLY A 76 -9.42 9.87 -2.62
N LYS A 77 -9.09 9.49 -3.86
CA LYS A 77 -9.77 10.05 -5.03
C LYS A 77 -11.23 9.64 -5.11
N ALA A 78 -11.58 8.41 -4.74
CA ALA A 78 -12.97 7.94 -4.69
C ALA A 78 -13.78 8.69 -3.62
N TRP A 79 -13.22 8.86 -2.42
CA TRP A 79 -13.85 9.64 -1.34
C TRP A 79 -14.06 11.11 -1.74
N HIS A 80 -13.08 11.71 -2.40
CA HIS A 80 -13.21 13.06 -2.95
C HIS A 80 -14.31 13.13 -4.03
N ALA A 81 -14.37 12.17 -4.95
CA ALA A 81 -15.44 12.13 -5.97
C ALA A 81 -16.84 12.03 -5.35
N ASN A 82 -16.98 11.21 -4.30
CA ASN A 82 -18.21 11.09 -3.51
C ASN A 82 -18.43 12.25 -2.52
N ARG A 83 -17.51 13.21 -2.42
CA ARG A 83 -17.52 14.33 -1.47
C ARG A 83 -17.77 13.89 -0.03
N GLN A 84 -17.18 12.77 0.37
CA GLN A 84 -17.39 12.16 1.69
C GLN A 84 -16.08 12.06 2.48
N PHE A 85 -16.21 12.19 3.80
CA PHE A 85 -15.15 11.85 4.74
C PHE A 85 -15.47 10.48 5.34
N PRO A 86 -14.64 9.44 5.10
CA PRO A 86 -14.99 8.07 5.48
C PRO A 86 -15.24 7.90 6.98
N TRP A 87 -14.53 8.61 7.86
CA TRP A 87 -14.72 8.57 9.32
C TRP A 87 -15.99 9.29 9.82
N GLU A 88 -16.68 10.06 8.97
CA GLU A 88 -17.97 10.67 9.30
C GLU A 88 -19.14 9.73 8.97
N ASN A 89 -18.85 8.58 8.34
CA ASN A 89 -19.83 7.58 7.93
C ASN A 89 -19.58 6.25 8.67
N ALA A 90 -20.63 5.65 9.24
CA ALA A 90 -20.56 4.35 9.92
C ALA A 90 -19.98 3.21 9.03
N ARG A 91 -19.96 3.40 7.70
CA ARG A 91 -19.38 2.49 6.71
C ARG A 91 -17.88 2.24 6.88
N TYR A 92 -17.10 3.17 7.44
CA TYR A 92 -15.63 3.07 7.45
C TYR A 92 -15.03 3.19 8.86
N ILE A 93 -15.73 2.71 9.88
CA ILE A 93 -15.29 2.84 11.28
C ILE A 93 -14.83 1.50 11.86
N GLY A 94 -13.59 1.46 12.36
CA GLY A 94 -13.02 0.35 13.12
C GLY A 94 -12.13 -0.60 12.31
N GLY A 95 -11.28 -1.35 13.02
CA GLY A 95 -10.36 -2.34 12.47
C GLY A 95 -9.50 -1.82 11.30
N ILE A 96 -9.54 -2.57 10.20
CA ILE A 96 -8.77 -2.31 8.97
C ILE A 96 -9.13 -0.99 8.28
N GLU A 97 -10.33 -0.46 8.48
CA GLU A 97 -10.76 0.79 7.86
C GLU A 97 -10.00 1.99 8.45
N ASN A 98 -9.70 1.97 9.75
CA ASN A 98 -8.87 2.98 10.39
C ASN A 98 -7.48 3.04 9.76
N VAL A 99 -6.89 1.88 9.48
CA VAL A 99 -5.60 1.80 8.77
C VAL A 99 -5.72 2.44 7.39
N LYS A 100 -6.74 2.07 6.60
CA LYS A 100 -6.95 2.64 5.26
C LYS A 100 -7.07 4.16 5.28
N ILE A 101 -7.85 4.70 6.21
CA ILE A 101 -8.05 6.14 6.35
C ILE A 101 -6.72 6.82 6.71
N ASN A 102 -6.07 6.37 7.78
CA ASN A 102 -4.83 6.97 8.26
C ASN A 102 -3.74 6.95 7.19
N LEU A 103 -3.59 5.83 6.47
CA LEU A 103 -2.58 5.70 5.43
C LEU A 103 -2.89 6.55 4.20
N THR A 104 -4.16 6.64 3.81
CA THR A 104 -4.59 7.52 2.72
C THR A 104 -4.31 8.99 3.05
N LEU A 105 -4.72 9.46 4.22
CA LEU A 105 -4.49 10.84 4.64
C LEU A 105 -3.00 11.15 4.81
N ARG A 106 -2.21 10.18 5.29
CA ARG A 106 -0.76 10.30 5.35
C ARG A 106 -0.18 10.53 3.95
N ILE A 107 -0.58 9.75 2.95
CA ILE A 107 -0.11 9.95 1.56
C ILE A 107 -0.49 11.34 1.05
N TYR A 108 -1.76 11.74 1.19
CA TYR A 108 -2.22 13.05 0.73
C TYR A 108 -1.65 14.23 1.50
N SER A 109 -1.10 14.03 2.71
CA SER A 109 -0.36 15.08 3.44
C SER A 109 1.07 15.33 2.93
N GLN A 110 1.57 14.49 2.01
CA GLN A 110 2.91 14.61 1.42
C GLN A 110 2.85 15.30 0.05
N LYS A 111 4.03 15.49 -0.56
CA LYS A 111 4.15 16.11 -1.89
C LYS A 111 3.89 15.10 -3.00
N TRP A 112 3.04 15.48 -3.96
CA TRP A 112 2.61 14.63 -5.07
C TRP A 112 3.79 14.05 -5.89
N HIS A 113 4.85 14.84 -6.08
CA HIS A 113 5.98 14.48 -6.94
C HIS A 113 6.80 13.28 -6.41
N VAL A 114 6.73 12.99 -5.11
CA VAL A 114 7.37 11.79 -4.52
C VAL A 114 6.71 10.53 -5.05
N TYR A 115 5.39 10.51 -5.09
CA TYR A 115 4.62 9.37 -5.60
C TYR A 115 4.64 9.31 -7.13
N ALA A 116 4.52 10.45 -7.81
CA ALA A 116 4.59 10.51 -9.26
C ALA A 116 5.95 10.05 -9.78
N GLY A 117 7.05 10.47 -9.13
CA GLY A 117 8.40 10.08 -9.50
C GLY A 117 8.59 8.57 -9.46
N LEU A 118 8.20 7.92 -8.35
CA LEU A 118 8.23 6.45 -8.27
C LEU A 118 7.33 5.82 -9.34
N ALA A 119 6.06 6.24 -9.43
CA ALA A 119 5.08 5.58 -10.27
C ALA A 119 5.39 5.69 -11.77
N ILE A 120 5.84 6.88 -12.23
CA ILE A 120 6.08 7.17 -13.64
C ILE A 120 7.49 6.76 -14.09
N LEU A 121 8.51 6.99 -13.27
CA LEU A 121 9.91 6.79 -13.67
C LEU A 121 10.40 5.35 -13.46
N ASN A 122 9.72 4.56 -12.63
CA ASN A 122 10.05 3.14 -12.43
C ASN A 122 9.22 2.25 -13.38
N PRO A 123 9.84 1.58 -14.36
CA PRO A 123 9.12 0.72 -15.31
C PRO A 123 8.38 -0.44 -14.64
N CYS A 124 8.94 -1.01 -13.56
CA CYS A 124 8.30 -2.09 -12.80
C CYS A 124 7.03 -1.59 -12.09
N ALA A 125 7.06 -0.36 -11.58
CA ALA A 125 5.90 0.27 -10.94
C ALA A 125 4.77 0.51 -11.96
N LYS A 126 5.11 0.94 -13.18
CA LYS A 126 4.11 1.16 -14.24
C LYS A 126 3.35 -0.12 -14.59
N GLU A 127 4.03 -1.24 -14.76
CA GLU A 127 3.41 -2.55 -15.01
C GLU A 127 2.48 -2.96 -13.84
N GLN A 128 2.96 -2.81 -12.60
CA GLN A 128 2.20 -3.14 -11.41
C GLN A 128 0.95 -2.29 -11.21
N ILE A 129 1.04 -0.98 -11.42
CA ILE A 129 -0.11 -0.08 -11.29
C ILE A 129 -1.15 -0.36 -12.38
N HIS A 130 -0.70 -0.71 -13.58
CA HIS A 130 -1.59 -1.15 -14.65
C HIS A 130 -2.32 -2.45 -14.30
N GLN A 131 -1.59 -3.47 -13.86
CA GLN A 131 -2.19 -4.73 -13.44
C GLN A 131 -3.13 -4.55 -12.23
N TYR A 132 -2.78 -3.69 -11.28
CA TYR A 132 -3.65 -3.39 -10.14
C TYR A 132 -4.98 -2.79 -10.60
N ALA A 133 -4.96 -1.81 -11.51
CA ALA A 133 -6.18 -1.22 -12.06
C ALA A 133 -7.02 -2.25 -12.83
N GLN A 134 -6.37 -3.19 -13.54
CA GLN A 134 -7.03 -4.31 -14.19
C GLN A 134 -7.68 -5.25 -13.16
N SER A 135 -6.95 -5.67 -12.13
CA SER A 135 -7.47 -6.52 -11.04
C SER A 135 -8.67 -5.88 -10.35
N VAL A 136 -8.60 -4.61 -9.97
CA VAL A 136 -9.74 -3.87 -9.40
C VAL A 136 -10.94 -3.91 -10.35
N THR A 137 -10.72 -3.59 -11.62
CA THR A 137 -11.79 -3.53 -12.64
C THR A 137 -12.44 -4.89 -12.87
N GLU A 138 -11.65 -5.95 -12.99
CA GLU A 138 -12.15 -7.29 -13.28
C GLU A 138 -12.89 -7.89 -12.09
N LEU A 139 -12.37 -7.72 -10.87
CA LEU A 139 -13.06 -8.16 -9.66
C LEU A 139 -14.37 -7.40 -9.47
N TYR A 140 -14.38 -6.08 -9.64
CA TYR A 140 -15.61 -5.27 -9.56
C TYR A 140 -16.64 -5.70 -10.61
N LYS A 141 -16.22 -6.01 -11.85
CA LYS A 141 -17.13 -6.57 -12.87
C LYS A 141 -17.72 -7.92 -12.47
N MET A 142 -16.94 -8.79 -11.84
CA MET A 142 -17.45 -10.09 -11.34
C MET A 142 -18.46 -9.90 -10.20
N MET A 143 -18.20 -8.95 -9.29
CA MET A 143 -19.11 -8.54 -8.22
C MET A 143 -20.43 -8.01 -8.81
N LEU A 144 -20.35 -7.12 -9.79
CA LEU A 144 -21.51 -6.52 -10.46
C LEU A 144 -22.36 -7.53 -11.22
N ALA A 145 -21.72 -8.47 -11.92
CA ALA A 145 -22.41 -9.50 -12.70
C ALA A 145 -22.90 -10.70 -11.87
N GLY A 146 -22.73 -10.68 -10.54
CA GLY A 146 -23.16 -11.78 -9.68
C GLY A 146 -22.34 -13.07 -9.82
N HIS A 147 -21.13 -13.01 -10.35
CA HIS A 147 -20.31 -14.19 -10.66
C HIS A 147 -19.56 -14.75 -9.43
N LYS A 148 -20.31 -15.10 -8.37
CA LYS A 148 -19.80 -15.53 -7.06
C LYS A 148 -18.75 -16.64 -7.15
N GLU A 149 -19.00 -17.69 -7.93
CA GLU A 149 -18.08 -18.82 -8.05
C GLU A 149 -16.78 -18.46 -8.77
N LYS A 150 -16.87 -17.61 -9.80
CA LYS A 150 -15.70 -17.13 -10.53
C LYS A 150 -14.82 -16.25 -9.64
N LEU A 151 -15.45 -15.34 -8.88
CA LEU A 151 -14.79 -14.48 -7.91
C LEU A 151 -14.09 -15.31 -6.83
N ASN A 152 -14.81 -16.27 -6.23
CA ASN A 152 -14.27 -17.15 -5.19
C ASN A 152 -13.03 -17.91 -5.67
N ARG A 153 -13.11 -18.59 -6.81
CA ARG A 153 -11.98 -19.35 -7.34
C ARG A 153 -10.75 -18.47 -7.60
N ARG A 154 -10.96 -17.29 -8.20
CA ARG A 154 -9.87 -16.36 -8.52
C ARG A 154 -9.17 -15.85 -7.26
N ILE A 155 -9.93 -15.35 -6.30
CA ILE A 155 -9.39 -14.80 -5.05
C ILE A 155 -8.71 -15.87 -4.20
N ARG A 156 -9.32 -17.06 -4.09
CA ARG A 156 -8.72 -18.16 -3.30
C ARG A 156 -7.41 -18.63 -3.93
N LYS A 157 -7.37 -18.83 -5.25
CA LYS A 157 -6.14 -19.14 -5.98
C LYS A 157 -5.05 -18.09 -5.75
N ALA A 158 -5.41 -16.81 -5.79
CA ALA A 158 -4.47 -15.72 -5.53
C ALA A 158 -3.95 -15.73 -4.09
N GLY A 159 -4.85 -15.95 -3.12
CA GLY A 159 -4.49 -16.09 -1.71
C GLY A 159 -3.58 -17.28 -1.42
N ASP A 160 -3.82 -18.42 -2.08
CA ASP A 160 -2.99 -19.61 -1.94
C ASP A 160 -1.59 -19.40 -2.53
N PHE A 161 -1.50 -18.67 -3.65
CA PHE A 161 -0.21 -18.30 -4.23
C PHE A 161 0.59 -17.34 -3.32
N VAL A 162 -0.06 -16.28 -2.83
CA VAL A 162 0.61 -15.22 -2.05
C VAL A 162 0.92 -15.65 -0.61
N PHE A 163 0.02 -16.41 0.03
CA PHE A 163 0.09 -16.73 1.46
C PHE A 163 0.18 -18.24 1.75
N GLY A 164 0.30 -19.11 0.74
CA GLY A 164 0.29 -20.57 0.92
C GLY A 164 1.32 -21.06 1.93
N GLU A 165 2.56 -20.58 1.83
CA GLU A 165 3.62 -20.91 2.80
C GLU A 165 3.31 -20.39 4.21
N GLN A 166 2.73 -19.19 4.33
CA GLN A 166 2.50 -18.57 5.65
C GLN A 166 1.26 -19.14 6.35
N ARG A 167 0.33 -19.73 5.58
CA ARG A 167 -0.78 -20.52 6.12
C ARG A 167 -0.33 -21.91 6.59
N SER A 168 0.72 -22.48 5.97
CA SER A 168 1.21 -23.82 6.32
C SER A 168 1.96 -23.86 7.66
N ASP A 169 2.51 -22.73 8.10
CA ASP A 169 3.28 -22.61 9.32
C ASP A 169 2.57 -21.71 10.35
N ILE A 170 1.74 -22.32 11.19
CA ILE A 170 0.99 -21.64 12.27
C ILE A 170 1.94 -21.00 13.30
N THR A 171 3.21 -21.42 13.36
CA THR A 171 4.20 -20.87 14.29
C THR A 171 4.76 -19.52 13.85
N LYS A 172 4.56 -19.11 12.58
CA LYS A 172 5.00 -17.79 12.13
C LYS A 172 4.08 -16.69 12.70
N PRO A 173 4.66 -15.70 13.41
CA PRO A 173 3.90 -14.59 13.98
C PRO A 173 3.20 -13.81 12.88
N GLN A 174 1.94 -13.42 13.12
CA GLN A 174 1.21 -12.51 12.23
C GLN A 174 1.93 -11.17 12.20
N LEU A 175 1.99 -10.53 11.03
CA LEU A 175 2.57 -9.20 10.89
C LEU A 175 1.81 -8.14 11.72
N LEU A 176 0.54 -8.38 12.04
CA LEU A 176 -0.31 -7.46 12.81
C LEU A 176 -1.24 -8.22 13.74
N ASN A 177 -1.43 -7.68 14.94
CA ASN A 177 -2.49 -8.06 15.86
C ASN A 177 -3.69 -7.12 15.67
N ASP A 178 -4.91 -7.66 15.55
CA ASP A 178 -6.13 -6.87 15.34
C ASP A 178 -6.41 -5.88 16.48
N GLU A 179 -6.00 -6.20 17.72
CA GLU A 179 -6.17 -5.31 18.88
C GLU A 179 -5.38 -4.00 18.76
N LEU A 180 -4.24 -4.03 18.05
CA LEU A 180 -3.47 -2.81 17.74
C LEU A 180 -4.19 -1.94 16.71
N LEU A 181 -4.94 -2.53 15.77
CA LEU A 181 -5.60 -1.80 14.68
C LEU A 181 -6.82 -0.99 15.16
N ASP A 182 -7.56 -1.53 16.14
CA ASP A 182 -8.75 -0.90 16.69
C ASP A 182 -8.46 0.38 17.50
N ARG A 183 -7.21 0.56 17.96
CA ARG A 183 -6.80 1.69 18.82
C ARG A 183 -6.61 3.02 18.08
N PHE A 184 -6.51 3.03 16.75
CA PHE A 184 -6.15 4.21 15.96
C PHE A 184 -7.29 4.76 15.09
N SER A 185 -8.48 4.98 15.69
CA SER A 185 -9.64 5.53 15.00
C SER A 185 -9.66 7.07 14.96
N LEU A 186 -10.03 7.64 13.81
CA LEU A 186 -10.35 9.07 13.65
C LEU A 186 -11.79 9.43 14.09
N GLY A 187 -12.67 8.43 14.21
CA GLY A 187 -14.07 8.58 14.61
C GLY A 187 -14.46 7.77 15.85
N LYS A 188 -15.66 8.01 16.40
CA LYS A 188 -16.23 7.17 17.48
C LYS A 188 -16.51 5.76 16.96
N LYS A 189 -16.17 4.71 17.71
CA LYS A 189 -16.46 3.32 17.34
C LYS A 189 -17.96 3.18 17.05
N ALA A 190 -18.31 2.69 15.86
CA ALA A 190 -19.70 2.50 15.46
C ALA A 190 -20.32 1.39 16.32
N GLU A 191 -21.58 1.57 16.74
CA GLU A 191 -22.33 0.54 17.47
C GLU A 191 -22.60 -0.71 16.61
N VAL A 192 -22.65 -0.54 15.27
CA VAL A 192 -22.77 -1.62 14.28
C VAL A 192 -21.80 -1.35 13.14
N GLN A 193 -20.86 -2.27 12.90
CA GLN A 193 -20.00 -2.23 11.72
C GLN A 193 -20.76 -2.73 10.50
N LEU A 194 -20.72 -1.95 9.42
CA LEU A 194 -21.29 -2.39 8.14
C LEU A 194 -20.35 -3.38 7.44
N PRO A 195 -20.90 -4.44 6.83
CA PRO A 195 -20.13 -5.43 6.11
C PRO A 195 -19.42 -4.83 4.88
N ASN A 196 -18.08 -4.87 4.84
CA ASN A 196 -17.28 -4.33 3.73
C ASN A 196 -16.69 -5.48 2.89
N ASN A 197 -16.80 -5.40 1.57
CA ASN A 197 -16.26 -6.39 0.64
C ASN A 197 -14.72 -6.29 0.46
N HIS A 198 -14.13 -5.21 0.95
CA HIS A 198 -12.72 -4.89 0.88
C HIS A 198 -12.08 -5.11 -0.50
N LEU A 199 -12.75 -4.67 -1.57
CA LEU A 199 -12.26 -4.74 -2.96
C LEU A 199 -10.79 -4.31 -3.10
N SER A 200 -10.38 -3.27 -2.37
CA SER A 200 -9.00 -2.78 -2.36
C SER A 200 -7.96 -3.82 -1.93
N LEU A 201 -8.31 -4.68 -0.96
CA LEU A 201 -7.45 -5.75 -0.43
C LEU A 201 -7.46 -6.95 -1.37
N LEU A 202 -8.65 -7.36 -1.82
CA LEU A 202 -8.82 -8.47 -2.76
C LEU A 202 -8.06 -8.22 -4.07
N ALA A 203 -8.17 -7.00 -4.60
CA ALA A 203 -7.49 -6.60 -5.83
C ALA A 203 -5.97 -6.57 -5.70
N MET A 204 -5.45 -6.27 -4.51
CA MET A 204 -4.00 -6.28 -4.29
C MET A 204 -3.46 -7.70 -4.32
N VAL A 205 -4.13 -8.64 -3.65
CA VAL A 205 -3.72 -10.05 -3.64
C VAL A 205 -3.86 -10.67 -5.02
N ASP A 206 -4.94 -10.35 -5.75
CA ASP A 206 -5.07 -10.75 -7.15
C ASP A 206 -3.95 -10.17 -8.02
N CYS A 207 -3.64 -8.88 -7.88
CA CYS A 207 -2.56 -8.23 -8.64
C CYS A 207 -1.21 -8.91 -8.40
N TRP A 208 -0.85 -9.20 -7.15
CA TRP A 208 0.38 -9.91 -6.83
C TRP A 208 0.42 -11.30 -7.46
N SER A 209 -0.70 -12.04 -7.39
CA SER A 209 -0.79 -13.36 -8.03
C SER A 209 -0.67 -13.30 -9.55
N GLN A 210 -1.29 -12.32 -10.22
CA GLN A 210 -1.18 -12.17 -11.68
C GLN A 210 0.25 -11.86 -12.13
N LEU A 211 1.02 -11.13 -11.31
CA LEU A 211 2.41 -10.75 -11.60
C LEU A 211 3.44 -11.77 -11.09
N GLY A 212 3.00 -12.84 -10.42
CA GLY A 212 3.90 -13.81 -9.81
C GLY A 212 4.75 -13.23 -8.68
N ILE A 213 4.23 -12.24 -7.94
CA ILE A 213 4.93 -11.57 -6.84
C ILE A 213 4.52 -12.20 -5.51
N VAL A 214 5.50 -12.60 -4.71
CA VAL A 214 5.31 -12.95 -3.29
C VAL A 214 5.86 -11.80 -2.43
N PRO A 215 4.99 -10.99 -1.79
CA PRO A 215 5.38 -9.79 -1.02
C PRO A 215 6.44 -10.03 0.07
N TYR A 216 6.46 -11.23 0.65
CA TYR A 216 7.38 -11.58 1.74
C TYR A 216 8.84 -11.70 1.28
N ASP A 217 9.09 -11.97 0.00
CA ASP A 217 10.45 -12.10 -0.55
C ASP A 217 11.19 -10.76 -0.58
N HIS A 218 10.44 -9.65 -0.52
CA HIS A 218 10.96 -8.29 -0.67
C HIS A 218 10.95 -7.48 0.64
N MET A 219 10.85 -8.17 1.79
CA MET A 219 10.77 -7.54 3.11
C MET A 219 12.02 -6.74 3.49
N ILE A 220 13.17 -6.98 2.86
CA ILE A 220 14.42 -6.25 3.09
C ILE A 220 14.31 -4.73 2.84
N CYS A 221 13.39 -4.31 1.98
CA CYS A 221 13.11 -2.90 1.69
C CYS A 221 11.68 -2.49 2.08
N SER A 222 11.03 -3.28 2.93
CA SER A 222 9.67 -3.01 3.37
C SER A 222 9.59 -1.72 4.15
N THR A 223 8.67 -0.84 3.76
CA THR A 223 8.33 0.34 4.55
C THR A 223 7.32 -0.04 5.64
N PRO A 224 7.21 0.74 6.73
CA PRO A 224 6.17 0.50 7.75
C PRO A 224 4.75 0.45 7.15
N LEU A 225 4.49 1.26 6.12
CA LEU A 225 3.20 1.29 5.43
C LEU A 225 2.91 -0.01 4.69
N PHE A 226 3.91 -0.55 4.01
CA PHE A 226 3.79 -1.83 3.32
C PHE A 226 3.55 -2.97 4.31
N ARG A 227 4.28 -3.02 5.44
CA ARG A 227 4.09 -4.07 6.46
C ARG A 227 2.67 -4.04 7.04
N LEU A 228 2.17 -2.85 7.37
CA LEU A 228 0.80 -2.65 7.82
C LEU A 228 -0.22 -3.15 6.81
N TRP A 229 -0.01 -2.80 5.54
CA TRP A 229 -0.96 -3.17 4.50
C TRP A 229 -0.92 -4.67 4.17
N LEU A 230 0.28 -5.25 4.13
CA LEU A 230 0.50 -6.68 3.95
C LEU A 230 -0.10 -7.49 5.10
N GLY A 231 0.15 -7.11 6.36
CA GLY A 231 -0.43 -7.79 7.52
C GLY A 231 -1.96 -7.68 7.57
N ALA A 232 -2.51 -6.54 7.12
CA ALA A 232 -3.95 -6.35 7.03
C ALA A 232 -4.58 -7.28 5.97
N THR A 233 -3.93 -7.47 4.82
CA THR A 233 -4.33 -8.50 3.85
C THR A 233 -4.14 -9.91 4.37
N GLU A 234 -3.03 -10.20 5.05
CA GLU A 234 -2.74 -11.52 5.61
C GLU A 234 -3.84 -11.93 6.60
N SER A 235 -4.24 -11.05 7.52
CA SER A 235 -5.30 -11.29 8.51
C SER A 235 -6.62 -11.70 7.85
N LEU A 236 -7.02 -11.02 6.76
CA LEU A 236 -8.21 -11.38 5.97
C LEU A 236 -8.09 -12.79 5.39
N PHE A 237 -6.95 -13.12 4.79
CA PHE A 237 -6.74 -14.40 4.14
C PHE A 237 -6.44 -15.55 5.12
N ARG A 238 -6.06 -15.29 6.36
CA ARG A 238 -5.89 -16.32 7.41
C ARG A 238 -7.18 -16.71 8.11
N LYS A 239 -8.29 -15.98 7.88
CA LYS A 239 -9.60 -16.24 8.49
C LYS A 239 -10.62 -16.68 7.44
N PRO A 240 -10.77 -18.01 7.17
CA PRO A 240 -11.65 -18.51 6.10
C PRO A 240 -13.08 -18.01 6.19
N ALA A 241 -13.68 -18.00 7.40
CA ALA A 241 -15.04 -17.53 7.61
C ALA A 241 -15.22 -16.04 7.28
N LEU A 242 -14.22 -15.20 7.61
CA LEU A 242 -14.23 -13.78 7.26
C LEU A 242 -14.10 -13.59 5.75
N LEU A 243 -13.22 -14.36 5.09
CA LEU A 243 -13.05 -14.31 3.64
C LEU A 243 -14.32 -14.75 2.90
N ASP A 244 -15.00 -15.80 3.37
CA ASP A 244 -16.29 -16.24 2.83
C ASP A 244 -17.35 -15.15 2.92
N GLU A 245 -17.44 -14.50 4.09
CA GLU A 245 -18.37 -13.42 4.31
C GLU A 245 -18.06 -12.22 3.40
N VAL A 246 -16.80 -11.80 3.31
CA VAL A 246 -16.34 -10.72 2.43
C VAL A 246 -16.68 -10.99 0.97
N LEU A 247 -16.47 -12.22 0.47
CA LEU A 247 -16.79 -12.63 -0.90
C LEU A 247 -18.30 -12.73 -1.16
N ARG A 248 -19.07 -13.08 -0.14
CA ARG A 248 -20.54 -13.06 -0.18
C ARG A 248 -21.07 -11.63 -0.28
N ILE A 249 -20.64 -10.76 0.63
CA ILE A 249 -20.96 -9.32 0.66
C ILE A 249 -20.61 -8.68 -0.68
N ALA A 250 -19.44 -9.01 -1.24
CA ALA A 250 -18.97 -8.48 -2.52
C ALA A 250 -19.99 -8.64 -3.66
N VAL A 251 -20.78 -9.70 -3.64
CA VAL A 251 -21.79 -9.99 -4.67
C VAL A 251 -23.19 -9.57 -4.24
N GLU A 252 -23.58 -9.92 -3.02
CA GLU A 252 -24.97 -9.85 -2.54
C GLU A 252 -25.33 -8.50 -1.90
N ASP A 253 -24.35 -7.76 -1.38
CA ASP A 253 -24.55 -6.46 -0.74
C ASP A 253 -24.23 -5.31 -1.69
N ASN A 254 -25.08 -4.28 -1.67
CA ASN A 254 -24.96 -3.10 -2.53
C ASN A 254 -24.54 -1.82 -1.77
N SER A 255 -24.31 -1.90 -0.46
CA SER A 255 -24.03 -0.76 0.42
C SER A 255 -22.77 0.01 0.02
N PHE A 256 -21.75 -0.69 -0.49
CA PHE A 256 -20.49 -0.12 -0.97
C PHE A 256 -20.38 -0.06 -2.50
N ARG A 257 -21.39 -0.50 -3.26
CA ARG A 257 -21.27 -0.70 -4.71
C ARG A 257 -20.94 0.58 -5.48
N SER A 258 -21.50 1.71 -5.02
CA SER A 258 -21.22 3.04 -5.57
C SER A 258 -19.82 3.54 -5.19
N ASP A 259 -19.36 3.24 -3.97
CA ASP A 259 -18.02 3.59 -3.51
C ASP A 259 -16.95 2.79 -4.28
N ASP A 260 -17.22 1.51 -4.51
CA ASP A 260 -16.37 0.62 -5.32
C ASP A 260 -16.30 1.03 -6.80
N LEU A 261 -17.37 1.64 -7.33
CA LEU A 261 -17.38 2.20 -8.68
C LEU A 261 -16.38 3.36 -8.79
N GLU A 262 -16.48 4.32 -7.88
CA GLU A 262 -15.54 5.46 -7.83
C GLU A 262 -14.11 4.99 -7.56
N PHE A 263 -13.93 3.99 -6.71
CA PHE A 263 -12.63 3.36 -6.48
C PHE A 263 -12.05 2.74 -7.77
N THR A 264 -12.87 2.02 -8.54
CA THR A 264 -12.48 1.44 -9.83
C THR A 264 -12.12 2.53 -10.85
N TYR A 265 -12.86 3.63 -10.88
CA TYR A 265 -12.58 4.77 -11.76
C TYR A 265 -11.29 5.50 -11.37
N ALA A 266 -11.08 5.66 -10.06
CA ALA A 266 -9.87 6.24 -9.51
C ALA A 266 -8.63 5.41 -9.88
N ALA A 267 -8.68 4.09 -9.67
CA ALA A 267 -7.58 3.17 -9.98
C ALA A 267 -7.18 3.22 -11.46
N ARG A 268 -8.16 3.20 -12.38
CA ARG A 268 -7.90 3.36 -13.81
C ARG A 268 -7.28 4.72 -14.14
N GLY A 269 -7.84 5.81 -13.59
CA GLY A 269 -7.30 7.14 -13.87
C GLY A 269 -5.88 7.36 -13.34
N TRP A 270 -5.48 6.72 -12.24
CA TRP A 270 -4.08 6.71 -11.80
C TRP A 270 -3.20 5.88 -12.73
N SER A 271 -3.66 4.71 -13.16
CA SER A 271 -2.96 3.88 -14.14
C SER A 271 -2.74 4.61 -15.47
N ASP A 272 -3.73 5.36 -15.96
CA ASP A 272 -3.61 6.14 -17.18
C ASP A 272 -2.55 7.25 -17.04
N CYS A 273 -2.57 8.00 -15.94
CA CYS A 273 -1.55 9.03 -15.67
C CYS A 273 -0.14 8.45 -15.70
N VAL A 274 0.04 7.27 -15.10
CA VAL A 274 1.32 6.57 -15.05
C VAL A 274 1.70 6.01 -16.42
N THR A 275 0.75 5.39 -17.12
CA THR A 275 0.97 4.78 -18.43
C THR A 275 1.42 5.80 -19.46
N PHE A 276 0.81 6.97 -19.47
CA PHE A 276 1.17 8.06 -20.37
C PHE A 276 2.32 8.94 -19.87
N GLY A 277 2.84 8.67 -18.67
CA GLY A 277 3.91 9.47 -18.06
C GLY A 277 3.53 10.95 -17.84
N ASN A 278 2.24 11.23 -17.64
CA ASN A 278 1.73 12.59 -17.55
C ASN A 278 1.80 13.12 -16.12
N PHE A 279 2.92 13.77 -15.79
CA PHE A 279 3.13 14.41 -14.49
C PHE A 279 2.10 15.50 -14.18
N ALA A 280 1.63 16.26 -15.18
CA ALA A 280 0.66 17.34 -14.97
C ALA A 280 -0.70 16.77 -14.53
N SER A 281 -1.23 15.78 -15.25
CA SER A 281 -2.48 15.12 -14.86
C SER A 281 -2.37 14.40 -13.52
N TYR A 282 -1.22 13.80 -13.23
CA TYR A 282 -0.97 13.20 -11.91
C TYR A 282 -1.05 14.26 -10.81
N ARG A 283 -0.36 15.40 -10.99
CA ARG A 283 -0.37 16.53 -10.07
C ARG A 283 -1.78 17.04 -9.83
N ASP A 284 -2.53 17.34 -10.89
CA ASP A 284 -3.88 17.91 -10.77
C ASP A 284 -4.83 16.97 -10.01
N ARG A 285 -4.77 15.65 -10.29
CA ARG A 285 -5.54 14.64 -9.56
C ARG A 285 -5.17 14.56 -8.09
N PHE A 286 -3.87 14.67 -7.78
CA PHE A 286 -3.36 14.62 -6.41
C PHE A 286 -3.74 15.88 -5.65
N GLU A 287 -3.38 17.07 -6.15
CA GLU A 287 -3.56 18.35 -5.47
C GLU A 287 -5.05 18.69 -5.28
N SER A 288 -5.91 18.37 -6.25
CA SER A 288 -7.37 18.56 -6.06
C SER A 288 -7.93 17.71 -4.91
N THR A 289 -7.44 16.47 -4.77
CA THR A 289 -7.85 15.57 -3.68
C THR A 289 -7.20 15.97 -2.35
N GLN A 290 -5.97 16.45 -2.41
CA GLN A 290 -5.26 16.99 -1.24
C GLN A 290 -6.00 18.22 -0.68
N GLU A 291 -6.44 19.14 -1.53
CA GLU A 291 -7.18 20.32 -1.09
C GLU A 291 -8.51 19.95 -0.41
N PHE A 292 -9.21 18.92 -0.91
CA PHE A 292 -10.42 18.39 -0.28
C PHE A 292 -10.18 17.91 1.17
N PHE A 293 -9.06 17.23 1.44
CA PHE A 293 -8.73 16.72 2.78
C PHE A 293 -7.97 17.70 3.68
N LYS A 294 -7.64 18.90 3.18
CA LYS A 294 -6.74 19.83 3.86
C LYS A 294 -7.16 20.20 5.27
N CYS A 295 -8.45 20.40 5.51
CA CYS A 295 -9.00 20.74 6.82
C CYS A 295 -8.93 19.59 7.85
N ARG A 296 -8.48 18.40 7.44
CA ARG A 296 -8.46 17.17 8.26
C ARG A 296 -7.04 16.61 8.43
N PHE A 297 -6.04 17.17 7.75
CA PHE A 297 -4.66 16.69 7.85
C PHE A 297 -4.05 16.86 9.24
N ALA A 298 -4.41 17.89 10.00
CA ALA A 298 -3.86 18.10 11.34
C ALA A 298 -4.17 16.90 12.26
N ASP A 299 -5.44 16.51 12.32
CA ASP A 299 -5.92 15.40 13.16
C ASP A 299 -5.38 14.05 12.65
N ALA A 300 -5.43 13.84 11.34
CA ALA A 300 -4.94 12.61 10.70
C ALA A 300 -3.42 12.42 10.85
N THR A 301 -2.65 13.51 10.79
CA THR A 301 -1.19 13.45 10.95
C THR A 301 -0.82 13.06 12.37
N LYS A 302 -1.55 13.56 13.37
CA LYS A 302 -1.33 13.21 14.78
C LYS A 302 -1.57 11.72 14.99
N ILE A 303 -2.75 11.23 14.64
CA ILE A 303 -3.15 9.83 14.82
C ILE A 303 -2.26 8.88 14.01
N GLY A 304 -1.96 9.22 12.75
CA GLY A 304 -1.10 8.40 11.89
C GLY A 304 0.35 8.29 12.39
N ASN A 305 0.89 9.32 13.07
CA ASN A 305 2.23 9.26 13.65
C ASN A 305 2.24 8.43 14.94
N ASP A 306 1.22 8.56 15.79
CA ASP A 306 1.08 7.76 17.01
C ASP A 306 0.95 6.26 16.65
N MET A 307 0.16 5.94 15.61
CA MET A 307 0.03 4.58 15.08
C MET A 307 1.37 3.98 14.67
N ILE A 308 2.14 4.68 13.82
CA ILE A 308 3.44 4.16 13.34
C ILE A 308 4.42 4.02 14.51
N ARG A 309 4.43 4.95 15.46
CA ARG A 309 5.34 4.89 16.59
C ARG A 309 5.07 3.65 17.45
N GLU A 310 3.80 3.32 17.68
CA GLU A 310 3.43 2.14 18.45
C GLU A 310 3.72 0.83 17.71
N ILE A 311 3.48 0.78 16.40
CA ILE A 311 3.82 -0.37 15.57
C ILE A 311 5.33 -0.61 15.52
N LEU A 312 6.14 0.45 15.40
CA LEU A 312 7.60 0.34 15.42
C LEU A 312 8.16 0.00 16.81
N ALA A 313 7.42 0.31 17.88
CA ALA A 313 7.81 0.01 19.26
C ALA A 313 7.42 -1.42 19.69
N THR A 314 6.51 -2.07 18.96
CA THR A 314 6.12 -3.46 19.23
C THR A 314 7.04 -4.39 18.43
N PRO A 315 7.96 -5.15 19.07
CA PRO A 315 8.76 -6.13 18.35
C PRO A 315 7.84 -7.24 17.84
N ASN A 316 8.03 -7.68 16.59
CA ASN A 316 7.46 -8.93 16.09
C ASN A 316 8.06 -10.12 16.85
#